data_AF-A0A4Q4YA89-F1
#
_entry.id   AF-A0A4Q4YA89-F1
#
_cell.length_a   1.000
_cell.length_b   1.000
_cell.length_c   1.000
_cell.angle_alpha   90.00
_cell.angle_beta   90.00
_cell.angle_gamma   90.00
#
_symmetry.space_group_name_H-M   'P 1'
#
loop_
_entity.id
_entity.type
_entity.pdbx_description
1 polymer ?
#
loop_
_entity_poly.entity_id
_entity_poly.type
_entity_poly.pdbx_seq_one_letter_code
_entity_poly.pdbx_strand_id
1 'polypeptide(L)'
;MVGIPEEESYLSCVMPREALKHEFLLDGIFAVAALDIARSSEEPDATKYEHIALEYYNRGSATFRALLADIPPDTYHLMFIFATAAAVMVMGLPQGTGDSKDEMSVLGRIITLGDLFSGTLLIVYAGWDKLVDAPYPFREALSVKVNSLEILDLNCPVERDGLPYRLASLDLLDDEIRMALARLDSVNNELHGPPQVGKEGQDAAEEGARSVHEVYRVAIFWLKENFAERAVKGYCLSFFILAGQDFAAAVKNAEPVALFILLHWAVALDAAGRDHWWAKGLGKHLVIEISDILQSSGLVLIPDGRDGIAWVRQRVGLLT
;
A
#
# COMPACT_ATOMS: atom_id res chain seq x y z
N MET A 1 -12.55 -6.24 -8.48
CA MET A 1 -11.37 -5.34 -8.36
C MET A 1 -11.69 -3.93 -8.86
N VAL A 2 -12.91 -3.43 -8.64
CA VAL A 2 -13.27 -2.05 -9.02
C VAL A 2 -12.98 -1.17 -7.80
N GLY A 3 -12.05 -0.22 -7.94
CA GLY A 3 -11.69 0.75 -6.90
C GLY A 3 -12.73 1.87 -6.80
N ILE A 4 -13.19 2.35 -7.97
CA ILE A 4 -14.26 3.35 -8.11
C ILE A 4 -15.27 2.94 -9.20
N PRO A 5 -16.56 3.32 -9.11
CA PRO A 5 -17.59 2.92 -10.07
C PRO A 5 -17.24 3.18 -11.54
N GLU A 6 -16.52 4.26 -11.83
CA GLU A 6 -16.12 4.69 -13.17
C GLU A 6 -15.23 3.66 -13.89
N GLU A 7 -14.49 2.85 -13.14
CA GLU A 7 -13.62 1.81 -13.71
C GLU A 7 -14.41 0.60 -14.24
N GLU A 8 -15.65 0.40 -13.81
CA GLU A 8 -16.40 -0.84 -14.08
C GLU A 8 -16.56 -1.12 -15.57
N SER A 9 -16.98 -0.11 -16.35
CA SER A 9 -17.16 -0.26 -17.80
C SER A 9 -15.83 -0.55 -18.51
N TYR A 10 -14.75 0.11 -18.09
CA TYR A 10 -13.44 -0.13 -18.67
C TYR A 10 -12.95 -1.55 -18.37
N LEU A 11 -12.96 -1.94 -17.09
CA LEU A 11 -12.45 -3.24 -16.64
C LEU A 11 -13.26 -4.42 -17.19
N SER A 12 -14.58 -4.28 -17.32
CA SER A 12 -15.44 -5.36 -17.80
C SER A 12 -15.47 -5.51 -19.33
N CYS A 13 -15.34 -4.41 -20.08
CA CYS A 13 -15.59 -4.42 -21.52
C CYS A 13 -14.37 -4.03 -22.37
N VAL A 14 -13.62 -3.02 -21.96
CA VAL A 14 -12.52 -2.45 -22.76
C VAL A 14 -11.22 -3.21 -22.51
N MET A 15 -10.86 -3.38 -21.24
CA MET A 15 -9.63 -4.05 -20.82
C MET A 15 -9.46 -5.45 -21.43
N PRO A 16 -10.47 -6.35 -21.44
CA PRO A 16 -10.29 -7.68 -22.03
C PRO A 16 -10.02 -7.64 -23.53
N ARG A 17 -10.56 -6.66 -24.25
CA ARG A 17 -10.33 -6.50 -25.70
C ARG A 17 -8.95 -5.95 -25.98
N GLU A 18 -8.49 -4.98 -25.19
CA GLU A 18 -7.11 -4.48 -25.29
C GLU A 18 -6.10 -5.55 -24.90
N ALA A 19 -6.39 -6.37 -23.89
CA ALA A 19 -5.52 -7.46 -23.48
C ALA A 19 -5.21 -8.45 -24.62
N LEU A 20 -6.13 -8.68 -25.56
CA LEU A 20 -5.88 -9.53 -26.74
C LEU A 20 -4.77 -8.99 -27.66
N LYS A 21 -4.42 -7.70 -27.55
CA LYS A 21 -3.33 -7.06 -28.30
C LYS A 21 -2.02 -6.99 -27.50
N HIS A 22 -2.07 -7.24 -26.19
CA HIS A 22 -0.95 -7.06 -25.27
C HIS A 22 -0.78 -8.30 -24.39
N GLU A 23 0.18 -9.17 -24.76
CA GLU A 23 0.41 -10.46 -24.08
C GLU A 23 0.55 -10.34 -22.56
N PHE A 24 1.33 -9.35 -22.09
CA PHE A 24 1.55 -9.15 -20.65
C PHE A 24 0.25 -8.91 -19.89
N LEU A 25 -0.68 -8.13 -20.47
CA LEU A 25 -1.94 -7.80 -19.83
C LEU A 25 -2.89 -8.99 -19.83
N LEU A 26 -2.95 -9.73 -20.94
CA LEU A 26 -3.73 -10.96 -21.03
C LEU A 26 -3.28 -11.99 -19.99
N ASP A 27 -1.98 -12.17 -19.88
CA ASP A 27 -1.37 -13.02 -18.87
C ASP A 27 -1.67 -12.54 -17.45
N GLY A 28 -1.60 -11.23 -17.19
CA GLY A 28 -1.99 -10.66 -15.90
C GLY A 28 -3.46 -10.94 -15.53
N ILE A 29 -4.37 -10.82 -16.50
CA ILE A 29 -5.80 -11.13 -16.30
C ILE A 29 -5.98 -12.62 -15.97
N PHE A 30 -5.35 -13.51 -16.72
CA PHE A 30 -5.46 -14.95 -16.47
C PHE A 30 -4.80 -15.36 -15.15
N ALA A 31 -3.69 -14.73 -14.78
CA ALA A 31 -3.04 -14.96 -13.50
C ALA A 31 -3.98 -14.63 -12.33
N VAL A 32 -4.56 -13.43 -12.34
CA VAL A 32 -5.46 -13.01 -11.26
C VAL A 32 -6.76 -13.83 -11.26
N ALA A 33 -7.29 -14.19 -12.42
CA ALA A 33 -8.49 -15.03 -12.52
C ALA A 33 -8.24 -16.44 -11.98
N ALA A 34 -7.11 -17.07 -12.36
CA ALA A 34 -6.74 -18.38 -11.82
C ALA A 34 -6.54 -18.32 -10.30
N LEU A 35 -5.90 -17.25 -9.81
CA LEU A 35 -5.72 -17.09 -8.37
C LEU A 35 -7.03 -16.85 -7.62
N ASP A 36 -7.95 -16.06 -8.19
CA ASP A 36 -9.29 -15.88 -7.63
C ASP A 36 -10.03 -17.22 -7.55
N ILE A 37 -9.95 -18.06 -8.59
CA ILE A 37 -10.50 -19.42 -8.53
C ILE A 37 -9.88 -20.19 -7.36
N ALA A 38 -8.55 -20.21 -7.22
CA ALA A 38 -7.88 -20.90 -6.12
C ALA A 38 -8.29 -20.39 -4.71
N ARG A 39 -8.72 -19.13 -4.59
CA ARG A 39 -9.01 -18.48 -3.29
C ARG A 39 -10.50 -18.37 -2.94
N SER A 40 -11.36 -18.32 -3.95
CA SER A 40 -12.78 -17.96 -3.82
C SER A 40 -13.73 -19.08 -4.24
N SER A 41 -13.27 -20.07 -5.01
CA SER A 41 -14.12 -21.18 -5.46
C SER A 41 -14.08 -22.36 -4.49
N GLU A 42 -15.09 -23.23 -4.58
CA GLU A 42 -15.11 -24.55 -3.92
C GLU A 42 -14.30 -25.59 -4.71
N GLU A 43 -13.39 -25.16 -5.59
CA GLU A 43 -12.60 -26.07 -6.43
C GLU A 43 -11.77 -27.03 -5.57
N PRO A 44 -11.89 -28.36 -5.79
CA PRO A 44 -11.15 -29.35 -5.00
C PRO A 44 -9.64 -29.24 -5.12
N ASP A 45 -9.15 -28.70 -6.24
CA ASP A 45 -7.74 -28.59 -6.59
C ASP A 45 -7.32 -27.12 -6.73
N ALA A 46 -7.38 -26.39 -5.60
CA ALA A 46 -6.94 -25.00 -5.53
C ALA A 46 -5.45 -24.84 -5.93
N THR A 47 -4.60 -25.78 -5.52
CA THR A 47 -3.15 -25.78 -5.81
C THR A 47 -2.86 -25.81 -7.31
N LYS A 48 -3.64 -26.54 -8.12
CA LYS A 48 -3.52 -26.46 -9.59
C LYS A 48 -3.71 -25.04 -10.10
N TYR A 49 -4.73 -24.33 -9.61
CA TYR A 49 -5.01 -22.97 -10.05
C TYR A 49 -3.96 -21.96 -9.54
N GLU A 50 -3.35 -22.21 -8.38
CA GLU A 50 -2.19 -21.43 -7.90
C GLU A 50 -0.99 -21.57 -8.84
N HIS A 51 -0.66 -22.80 -9.27
CA HIS A 51 0.41 -23.02 -10.24
C HIS A 51 0.13 -22.35 -11.59
N ILE A 52 -1.10 -22.47 -12.09
CA ILE A 52 -1.54 -21.81 -13.32
C ILE A 52 -1.40 -20.29 -13.18
N ALA A 53 -1.83 -19.73 -12.04
CA ALA A 53 -1.75 -18.31 -11.77
C ALA A 53 -0.30 -17.82 -11.79
N LEU A 54 0.61 -18.57 -11.17
CA LEU A 54 2.04 -18.27 -11.14
C LEU A 54 2.69 -18.36 -12.53
N GLU A 55 2.30 -19.35 -13.34
CA GLU A 55 2.79 -19.51 -14.71
C GLU A 55 2.42 -18.30 -15.58
N TYR A 56 1.14 -17.92 -15.60
CA TYR A 56 0.67 -16.73 -16.31
C TYR A 56 1.34 -15.47 -15.79
N TYR A 57 1.44 -15.29 -14.46
CA TYR A 57 2.09 -14.11 -13.88
C TYR A 57 3.56 -14.00 -14.31
N ASN A 58 4.31 -15.11 -14.26
CA ASN A 58 5.72 -15.12 -14.66
C ASN A 58 5.91 -14.78 -16.14
N ARG A 59 5.06 -15.32 -17.02
CA ARG A 59 5.09 -15.00 -18.46
C ARG A 59 4.76 -13.53 -18.71
N GLY A 60 3.67 -13.04 -18.14
CA GLY A 60 3.28 -11.63 -18.28
C GLY A 60 4.33 -10.68 -17.71
N SER A 61 4.93 -11.03 -16.57
CA SER A 61 5.98 -10.24 -15.93
C SER A 61 7.25 -10.15 -16.78
N ALA A 62 7.61 -11.21 -17.50
CA ALA A 62 8.75 -11.18 -18.42
C ALA A 62 8.51 -10.19 -19.58
N THR A 63 7.34 -10.24 -20.22
CA THR A 63 6.98 -9.32 -21.31
C THR A 63 6.82 -7.87 -20.81
N PHE A 64 6.21 -7.68 -19.64
CA PHE A 64 6.12 -6.38 -18.97
C PHE A 64 7.50 -5.77 -18.71
N ARG A 65 8.46 -6.55 -18.18
CA ARG A 65 9.83 -6.07 -17.93
C ARG A 65 10.56 -5.69 -19.21
N ALA A 66 10.33 -6.41 -20.31
CA ALA A 66 10.92 -6.07 -21.60
C ALA A 66 10.42 -4.70 -22.12
N LEU A 67 9.16 -4.36 -21.86
CA LEU A 67 8.56 -3.08 -22.24
C LEU A 67 9.04 -1.89 -21.40
N LEU A 68 9.51 -2.10 -20.17
CA LEU A 68 10.00 -1.02 -19.30
C LEU A 68 11.21 -0.26 -19.88
N ALA A 69 11.97 -0.89 -20.80
CA ALA A 69 13.12 -0.24 -21.44
C ALA A 69 12.70 0.89 -22.40
N ASP A 70 11.55 0.74 -23.06
CA ASP A 70 10.99 1.72 -23.99
C ASP A 70 9.46 1.56 -24.04
N ILE A 71 8.76 2.30 -23.18
CA ILE A 71 7.32 2.17 -22.99
C ILE A 71 6.58 2.90 -24.13
N PRO A 72 5.77 2.21 -24.95
CA PRO A 72 4.95 2.85 -25.97
C PRO A 72 3.96 3.86 -25.34
N PRO A 73 3.74 5.04 -25.96
CA PRO A 73 2.94 6.09 -25.35
C PRO A 73 1.51 5.71 -24.96
N ASP A 74 0.89 4.81 -25.72
CA ASP A 74 -0.47 4.31 -25.50
C ASP A 74 -0.55 3.18 -24.47
N THR A 75 0.57 2.66 -23.98
CA THR A 75 0.61 1.43 -23.17
C THR A 75 0.78 1.71 -21.66
N TYR A 76 1.07 2.93 -21.25
CA TYR A 76 1.30 3.30 -19.83
C TYR A 76 0.15 2.87 -18.89
N HIS A 77 -1.10 3.12 -19.30
CA HIS A 77 -2.28 2.76 -18.54
C HIS A 77 -2.43 1.24 -18.36
N LEU A 78 -2.05 0.46 -19.37
CA LEU A 78 -2.03 -1.00 -19.32
C LEU A 78 -0.92 -1.52 -18.41
N MET A 79 0.26 -0.87 -18.43
CA MET A 79 1.37 -1.20 -17.55
C MET A 79 1.02 -0.97 -16.07
N PHE A 80 0.33 0.13 -15.76
CA PHE A 80 -0.18 0.38 -14.41
C PHE A 80 -1.20 -0.69 -13.96
N ILE A 81 -2.12 -1.09 -14.84
CA ILE A 81 -3.09 -2.16 -14.54
C ILE A 81 -2.35 -3.48 -14.23
N PHE A 82 -1.35 -3.83 -15.04
CA PHE A 82 -0.54 -5.02 -14.79
C PHE A 82 0.25 -4.93 -13.48
N ALA A 83 0.80 -3.76 -13.13
CA ALA A 83 1.48 -3.54 -11.86
C ALA A 83 0.52 -3.71 -10.66
N THR A 84 -0.74 -3.26 -10.81
CA THR A 84 -1.79 -3.49 -9.81
C THR A 84 -2.15 -4.98 -9.71
N ALA A 85 -2.21 -5.69 -10.83
CA ALA A 85 -2.39 -7.15 -10.85
C ALA A 85 -1.23 -7.86 -10.14
N ALA A 86 0.02 -7.40 -10.32
CA ALA A 86 1.18 -7.91 -9.59
C ALA A 86 1.03 -7.75 -8.08
N ALA A 87 0.48 -6.62 -7.61
CA ALA A 87 0.20 -6.41 -6.18
C ALA A 87 -0.83 -7.42 -5.66
N VAL A 88 -1.90 -7.67 -6.43
CA VAL A 88 -2.91 -8.69 -6.12
C VAL A 88 -2.29 -10.09 -6.10
N MET A 89 -1.39 -10.42 -7.03
CA MET A 89 -0.68 -11.70 -7.07
C MET A 89 0.21 -11.90 -5.84
N VAL A 90 1.05 -10.91 -5.50
CA VAL A 90 1.87 -10.92 -4.27
C VAL A 90 0.96 -11.12 -3.06
N MET A 91 -0.19 -10.45 -3.03
CA MET A 91 -1.11 -10.51 -1.90
C MET A 91 -1.98 -11.78 -1.84
N GLY A 92 -2.25 -12.42 -2.97
CA GLY A 92 -3.17 -13.55 -3.04
C GLY A 92 -2.50 -14.91 -2.97
N LEU A 93 -1.23 -15.02 -3.40
CA LEU A 93 -0.51 -16.30 -3.44
C LEU A 93 -0.19 -16.82 -2.03
N PRO A 94 -0.41 -18.11 -1.74
CA PRO A 94 0.09 -18.72 -0.52
C PRO A 94 1.62 -18.78 -0.58
N GLN A 95 2.26 -18.64 0.58
CA GLN A 95 3.68 -18.99 0.72
C GLN A 95 3.77 -20.47 1.07
N GLY A 96 4.80 -21.14 0.53
CA GLY A 96 4.88 -22.59 0.38
C GLY A 96 4.38 -23.45 1.54
N THR A 97 3.87 -24.62 1.22
CA THR A 97 3.42 -25.61 2.19
C THR A 97 4.61 -26.17 2.98
N GLY A 98 4.88 -25.64 4.17
CA GLY A 98 5.19 -26.40 5.39
C GLY A 98 6.44 -27.28 5.45
N ASP A 99 7.37 -27.26 4.48
CA ASP A 99 8.57 -28.12 4.53
C ASP A 99 9.88 -27.45 4.10
N SER A 100 9.86 -26.15 3.78
CA SER A 100 11.07 -25.41 3.39
C SER A 100 11.36 -24.24 4.34
N LYS A 101 12.63 -24.12 4.77
CA LYS A 101 13.23 -23.01 5.54
C LYS A 101 13.09 -21.60 4.93
N ASP A 102 12.32 -21.44 3.86
CA ASP A 102 12.26 -20.27 2.99
C ASP A 102 10.80 -19.76 2.84
N GLU A 103 9.96 -19.96 3.86
CA GLU A 103 8.64 -19.32 3.91
C GLU A 103 8.82 -17.81 4.14
N MET A 104 8.47 -17.01 3.14
CA MET A 104 8.47 -15.55 3.27
C MET A 104 7.46 -15.13 4.34
N SER A 105 7.93 -14.35 5.32
CA SER A 105 7.07 -13.84 6.38
C SER A 105 6.03 -12.84 5.84
N VAL A 106 4.96 -12.59 6.59
CA VAL A 106 3.91 -11.66 6.14
C VAL A 106 4.48 -10.24 6.08
N LEU A 107 5.36 -9.86 7.01
CA LEU A 107 6.10 -8.60 6.92
C LEU A 107 6.98 -8.53 5.66
N GLY A 108 7.74 -9.59 5.33
CA GLY A 108 8.56 -9.64 4.11
C GLY A 108 7.75 -9.48 2.83
N ARG A 109 6.53 -10.01 2.82
CA ARG A 109 5.57 -9.84 1.73
C ARG A 109 5.09 -8.40 1.57
N ILE A 110 4.80 -7.73 2.69
CA ILE A 110 4.40 -6.33 2.70
C ILE A 110 5.57 -5.42 2.28
N ILE A 111 6.80 -5.77 2.65
CA ILE A 111 8.00 -5.08 2.16
C ILE A 111 8.12 -5.20 0.63
N THR A 112 7.93 -6.42 0.10
CA THR A 112 7.93 -6.68 -1.36
C THR A 112 6.85 -5.88 -2.07
N LEU A 113 5.66 -5.76 -1.46
CA LEU A 113 4.57 -4.93 -1.96
C LEU A 113 4.96 -3.45 -2.01
N GLY A 114 5.66 -2.94 -0.99
CA GLY A 114 6.20 -1.58 -0.99
C GLY A 114 7.19 -1.32 -2.13
N ASP A 115 8.07 -2.27 -2.42
CA ASP A 115 9.01 -2.19 -3.54
C ASP A 115 8.30 -2.19 -4.90
N LEU A 116 7.26 -3.01 -5.05
CA LEU A 116 6.44 -3.04 -6.24
C LEU A 116 5.72 -1.71 -6.49
N PHE A 117 5.15 -1.11 -5.44
CA PHE A 117 4.51 0.21 -5.55
C PHE A 117 5.50 1.32 -5.89
N SER A 118 6.71 1.25 -5.35
CA SER A 118 7.81 2.16 -5.70
C SER A 118 8.15 2.09 -7.19
N GLY A 119 8.23 0.88 -7.75
CA GLY A 119 8.40 0.70 -9.20
C GLY A 119 7.20 1.19 -10.02
N THR A 120 5.98 0.97 -9.53
CA THR A 120 4.74 1.45 -10.18
C THR A 120 4.72 2.97 -10.26
N LEU A 121 5.20 3.64 -9.21
CA LEU A 121 5.29 5.09 -9.14
C LEU A 121 6.17 5.67 -10.25
N LEU A 122 7.27 4.99 -10.63
CA LEU A 122 8.13 5.42 -11.74
C LEU A 122 7.40 5.42 -13.09
N ILE A 123 6.49 4.46 -13.30
CA ILE A 123 5.63 4.41 -14.50
C ILE A 123 4.67 5.60 -14.50
N VAL A 124 4.11 5.93 -13.33
CA VAL A 124 3.24 7.10 -13.16
C VAL A 124 3.99 8.39 -13.45
N TYR A 125 5.21 8.55 -12.93
CA TYR A 125 6.05 9.71 -13.19
C TYR A 125 6.42 9.87 -14.67
N ALA A 126 6.90 8.81 -15.31
CA ALA A 126 7.29 8.85 -16.72
C ALA A 126 6.09 9.04 -17.68
N GLY A 127 4.91 8.64 -17.21
CA GLY A 127 3.70 8.50 -18.02
C GLY A 127 2.57 9.45 -17.72
N TRP A 128 2.73 10.39 -16.78
CA TRP A 128 1.60 11.13 -16.19
C TRP A 128 0.61 11.66 -17.22
N ASP A 129 1.06 12.49 -18.17
CA ASP A 129 0.19 13.09 -19.20
C ASP A 129 -0.57 12.03 -20.01
N LYS A 130 0.10 10.90 -20.28
CA LYS A 130 -0.45 9.79 -21.07
C LYS A 130 -1.45 8.96 -20.25
N LEU A 131 -1.23 8.85 -18.94
CA LEU A 131 -2.13 8.15 -18.02
C LEU A 131 -3.40 8.94 -17.82
N VAL A 132 -3.29 10.24 -17.53
CA VAL A 132 -4.45 11.10 -17.26
C VAL A 132 -5.34 11.30 -18.50
N ASP A 133 -4.79 11.12 -19.70
CA ASP A 133 -5.54 11.19 -20.95
C ASP A 133 -5.94 9.80 -21.50
N ALA A 134 -5.61 8.72 -20.78
CA ALA A 134 -5.94 7.36 -21.20
C ALA A 134 -7.46 7.09 -21.12
N PRO A 135 -7.97 6.06 -21.83
CA PRO A 135 -9.37 5.65 -21.73
C PRO A 135 -9.74 5.04 -20.37
N TYR A 136 -8.74 4.57 -19.60
CA TYR A 136 -8.94 4.21 -18.20
C TYR A 136 -9.18 5.50 -17.40
N PRO A 137 -10.15 5.54 -16.47
CA PRO A 137 -10.49 6.73 -15.69
C PRO A 137 -9.42 7.04 -14.63
N PHE A 138 -8.18 7.27 -15.07
CA PHE A 138 -7.03 7.56 -14.21
C PHE A 138 -7.20 8.88 -13.50
N ARG A 139 -7.81 9.87 -14.16
CA ARG A 139 -8.18 11.12 -13.50
C ARG A 139 -9.11 10.77 -12.37
N GLU A 140 -10.23 10.11 -12.57
CA GLU A 140 -11.14 9.82 -11.47
C GLU A 140 -10.51 8.90 -10.40
N ALA A 141 -9.68 7.93 -10.78
CA ALA A 141 -9.01 7.02 -9.86
C ALA A 141 -7.88 7.68 -9.03
N LEU A 142 -7.15 8.65 -9.60
CA LEU A 142 -6.05 9.39 -8.94
C LEU A 142 -6.50 10.77 -8.41
N SER A 143 -7.28 11.52 -9.20
CA SER A 143 -7.85 12.87 -8.97
C SER A 143 -8.99 12.93 -7.97
N VAL A 144 -9.48 11.82 -7.42
CA VAL A 144 -10.24 11.90 -6.16
C VAL A 144 -9.35 12.57 -5.09
N LYS A 145 -8.01 12.54 -5.22
CA LYS A 145 -7.08 13.20 -4.28
C LYS A 145 -5.84 13.88 -4.87
N VAL A 146 -5.39 13.56 -6.08
CA VAL A 146 -4.10 13.99 -6.63
C VAL A 146 -4.28 14.71 -7.98
N ASN A 147 -4.00 16.01 -8.03
CA ASN A 147 -4.15 16.87 -9.23
C ASN A 147 -2.84 17.22 -9.97
N SER A 148 -1.67 16.79 -9.49
CA SER A 148 -0.32 17.11 -10.02
C SER A 148 0.72 16.06 -9.58
N LEU A 149 1.83 15.93 -10.33
CA LEU A 149 2.98 15.07 -9.99
C LEU A 149 3.78 15.58 -8.77
N GLU A 150 3.74 16.88 -8.50
CA GLU A 150 4.39 17.51 -7.34
C GLU A 150 3.88 16.94 -6.00
N ILE A 151 2.73 16.26 -6.03
CA ILE A 151 2.05 15.64 -4.89
C ILE A 151 2.70 14.33 -4.47
N LEU A 152 3.33 13.64 -5.44
CA LEU A 152 4.14 12.47 -5.20
C LEU A 152 5.57 12.87 -4.81
N ASP A 153 5.93 14.16 -4.91
CA ASP A 153 7.21 14.66 -4.41
C ASP A 153 7.28 14.39 -2.91
N LEU A 154 8.09 13.39 -2.60
CA LEU A 154 8.37 12.92 -1.26
C LEU A 154 9.02 13.99 -0.39
N ASN A 155 9.29 15.20 -0.90
CA ASN A 155 9.80 16.34 -0.15
C ASN A 155 8.75 17.43 0.15
N CYS A 156 7.53 17.34 -0.37
CA CYS A 156 6.49 18.34 -0.12
C CYS A 156 6.06 18.36 1.37
N PRO A 157 6.06 19.53 2.05
CA PRO A 157 5.57 19.65 3.41
C PRO A 157 4.05 19.44 3.43
N VAL A 158 3.59 18.52 4.27
CA VAL A 158 2.18 18.16 4.38
C VAL A 158 1.43 19.19 5.22
N GLU A 159 1.13 20.35 4.65
CA GLU A 159 0.22 21.33 5.25
C GLU A 159 -1.18 21.17 4.64
N ARG A 160 -2.15 20.70 5.45
CA ARG A 160 -3.52 20.37 4.99
C ARG A 160 -4.24 21.49 4.25
N ASP A 161 -4.00 22.74 4.66
CA ASP A 161 -4.81 23.87 4.25
C ASP A 161 -4.37 24.51 2.91
N GLY A 162 -3.20 24.11 2.37
CA GLY A 162 -2.63 24.65 1.13
C GLY A 162 -2.58 23.67 -0.04
N LEU A 163 -3.00 22.42 0.16
CA LEU A 163 -2.84 21.36 -0.83
C LEU A 163 -4.02 21.34 -1.83
N PRO A 164 -3.78 21.11 -3.14
CA PRO A 164 -4.84 21.10 -4.16
C PRO A 164 -5.71 19.82 -4.13
N TYR A 165 -5.89 19.18 -2.96
CA TYR A 165 -6.49 17.85 -2.77
C TYR A 165 -7.91 17.92 -2.22
N ARG A 166 -8.70 16.86 -2.44
CA ARG A 166 -9.83 16.52 -1.55
C ARG A 166 -9.38 15.44 -0.58
N LEU A 167 -8.74 15.83 0.52
CA LEU A 167 -8.44 14.91 1.61
C LEU A 167 -9.75 14.33 2.18
N ALA A 168 -9.66 13.12 2.73
CA ALA A 168 -10.80 12.58 3.45
C ALA A 168 -10.98 13.40 4.73
N SER A 169 -12.21 13.82 5.02
CA SER A 169 -12.46 14.56 6.25
C SER A 169 -12.17 13.65 7.45
N LEU A 170 -11.23 14.05 8.32
CA LEU A 170 -10.98 13.34 9.57
C LEU A 170 -12.14 13.39 10.56
N ASP A 171 -13.14 14.23 10.30
CA ASP A 171 -14.38 14.24 11.07
C ASP A 171 -15.18 12.95 10.85
N LEU A 172 -14.88 12.19 9.78
CA LEU A 172 -15.46 10.87 9.51
C LEU A 172 -14.86 9.75 10.36
N LEU A 173 -13.80 10.03 11.11
CA LEU A 173 -13.25 9.07 12.07
C LEU A 173 -14.12 9.05 13.33
N ASP A 174 -14.43 7.85 13.83
CA ASP A 174 -15.00 7.73 15.16
C ASP A 174 -13.95 8.10 16.24
N ASP A 175 -14.44 8.38 17.45
CA ASP A 175 -13.58 8.83 18.56
C ASP A 175 -12.55 7.77 18.95
N GLU A 176 -12.90 6.48 18.81
CA GLU A 176 -12.01 5.38 19.16
C GLU A 176 -10.81 5.29 18.22
N ILE A 177 -11.05 5.35 16.90
CA ILE A 177 -10.01 5.39 15.87
C ILE A 177 -9.19 6.67 16.01
N ARG A 178 -9.83 7.82 16.27
CA ARG A 178 -9.11 9.09 16.48
C ARG A 178 -8.13 8.99 17.65
N MET A 179 -8.57 8.44 18.79
CA MET A 179 -7.70 8.22 19.93
C MET A 179 -6.57 7.25 19.61
N ALA A 180 -6.86 6.14 18.92
CA ALA A 180 -5.85 5.17 18.54
C ALA A 180 -4.77 5.78 17.64
N LEU A 181 -5.17 6.57 16.63
CA LEU A 181 -4.23 7.25 15.74
C LEU A 181 -3.49 8.39 16.43
N ALA A 182 -4.07 9.05 17.44
CA ALA A 182 -3.37 10.08 18.23
C ALA A 182 -2.20 9.50 19.06
N ARG A 183 -2.28 8.22 19.45
CA ARG A 183 -1.16 7.53 20.12
C ARG A 183 0.08 7.45 19.24
N LEU A 184 -0.10 7.33 17.92
CA LEU A 184 1.02 7.34 16.97
C LEU A 184 1.77 8.68 17.01
N ASP A 185 1.05 9.81 17.05
CA ASP A 185 1.68 11.13 17.14
C ASP A 185 2.40 11.30 18.48
N SER A 186 1.77 10.85 19.57
CA SER A 186 2.32 10.89 20.92
C SER A 186 3.64 10.12 21.02
N VAL A 187 3.65 8.86 20.55
CA VAL A 187 4.85 8.01 20.50
C VAL A 187 5.95 8.62 19.63
N ASN A 188 5.60 9.16 18.46
CA ASN A 188 6.56 9.81 17.58
C ASN A 188 7.19 11.05 18.25
N ASN A 189 6.38 11.87 18.92
CA ASN A 189 6.85 13.06 19.65
C ASN A 189 7.73 12.70 20.85
N GLU A 190 7.37 11.66 21.60
CA GLU A 190 8.13 11.22 22.78
C GLU A 190 9.53 10.70 22.40
N LEU A 191 9.63 9.92 21.32
CA LEU A 191 10.87 9.26 20.93
C LEU A 191 11.79 10.12 20.04
N HIS A 192 11.23 11.01 19.23
CA HIS A 192 12.00 11.78 18.24
C HIS A 192 11.94 13.29 18.48
N GLY A 193 11.26 13.75 19.53
CA GLY A 193 11.03 15.16 19.83
C GLY A 193 9.92 15.76 18.96
N PRO A 194 9.27 16.85 19.39
CA PRO A 194 8.24 17.52 18.58
C PRO A 194 8.84 18.14 17.30
N PRO A 195 8.00 18.53 16.32
CA PRO A 195 8.47 19.25 15.13
C PRO A 195 9.31 20.45 15.55
N GLN A 196 10.55 20.54 15.07
CA GLN A 196 11.40 21.71 15.30
C GLN A 196 10.82 22.87 14.50
N VAL A 197 10.01 23.72 15.14
CA VAL A 197 9.58 24.99 14.56
C VAL A 197 10.84 25.82 14.32
N GLY A 198 11.08 26.17 13.06
CA GLY A 198 12.39 26.56 12.53
C GLY A 198 13.20 27.52 13.41
N LYS A 199 14.45 27.15 13.67
CA LYS A 199 15.49 28.15 13.82
C LYS A 199 15.79 28.68 12.42
N GLU A 200 15.08 29.73 12.01
CA GLU A 200 15.55 30.56 10.91
C GLU A 200 16.90 31.18 11.32
N GLY A 201 17.97 30.69 10.70
CA GLY A 201 19.30 31.27 10.82
C GLY A 201 20.33 30.31 11.41
N GLN A 202 21.35 30.04 10.60
CA GLN A 202 22.61 29.34 10.92
C GLN A 202 22.52 27.81 10.88
N ASP A 203 22.32 27.28 9.67
CA ASP A 203 23.29 26.39 9.00
C ASP A 203 22.64 25.84 7.72
N ALA A 204 22.61 26.68 6.68
CA ALA A 204 22.08 26.33 5.36
C ALA A 204 23.09 25.48 4.54
N ALA A 205 23.66 24.45 5.18
CA ALA A 205 24.69 23.59 4.59
C ALA A 205 24.56 22.10 4.96
N GLU A 206 23.40 21.64 5.46
CA GLU A 206 23.04 20.22 5.43
C GLU A 206 21.92 20.02 4.41
N GLU A 207 22.31 19.72 3.17
CA GLU A 207 21.41 19.29 2.11
C GLU A 207 20.66 18.00 2.51
N GLY A 208 19.35 18.12 2.73
CA GLY A 208 18.38 17.24 2.06
C GLY A 208 17.76 16.06 2.83
N ALA A 209 18.20 15.68 4.02
CA ALA A 209 17.60 14.55 4.75
C ALA A 209 16.47 15.00 5.69
N ARG A 210 15.25 14.47 5.51
CA ARG A 210 14.15 14.66 6.46
C ARG A 210 14.53 14.08 7.83
N SER A 211 14.12 14.75 8.90
CA SER A 211 14.27 14.18 10.24
C SER A 211 13.42 12.92 10.39
N VAL A 212 13.85 11.99 11.25
CA VAL A 212 13.09 10.75 11.54
C VAL A 212 11.66 11.07 12.00
N HIS A 213 11.51 12.12 12.81
CA HIS A 213 10.19 12.62 13.24
C HIS A 213 9.30 12.99 12.06
N GLU A 214 9.86 13.73 11.07
CA GLU A 214 9.12 14.19 9.90
C GLU A 214 8.69 13.02 9.01
N VAL A 215 9.59 12.05 8.80
CA VAL A 215 9.28 10.81 8.04
C VAL A 215 8.07 10.11 8.66
N TYR A 216 8.06 9.91 9.97
CA TYR A 216 6.95 9.27 10.67
C TYR A 216 5.70 10.15 10.73
N ARG A 217 5.84 11.48 10.84
CA ARG A 217 4.70 12.41 10.78
C ARG A 217 3.95 12.30 9.45
N VAL A 218 4.67 12.23 8.34
CA VAL A 218 4.09 12.05 7.00
C VAL A 218 3.41 10.69 6.88
N ALA A 219 4.03 9.61 7.35
CA ALA A 219 3.41 8.29 7.35
C ALA A 219 2.12 8.26 8.19
N ILE A 220 2.13 8.84 9.40
CA ILE A 220 0.94 8.93 10.27
C ILE A 220 -0.17 9.75 9.61
N PHE A 221 0.17 10.84 8.93
CA PHE A 221 -0.79 11.63 8.16
C PHE A 221 -1.51 10.77 7.12
N TRP A 222 -0.76 10.06 6.28
CA TRP A 222 -1.36 9.22 5.23
C TRP A 222 -2.13 8.05 5.81
N LEU A 223 -1.70 7.51 6.95
CA LEU A 223 -2.46 6.51 7.67
C LEU A 223 -3.84 7.05 8.12
N LYS A 224 -3.90 8.26 8.68
CA LYS A 224 -5.17 8.92 9.06
C LYS A 224 -6.08 9.10 7.85
N GLU A 225 -5.53 9.52 6.71
CA GLU A 225 -6.27 9.61 5.45
C GLU A 225 -6.83 8.26 5.01
N ASN A 226 -6.06 7.17 5.15
CA ASN A 226 -6.51 5.82 4.82
C ASN A 226 -7.69 5.37 5.68
N PHE A 227 -7.69 5.69 6.98
CA PHE A 227 -8.82 5.38 7.86
C PHE A 227 -10.06 6.23 7.61
N ALA A 228 -9.89 7.46 7.11
CA ALA A 228 -10.98 8.39 6.83
C ALA A 228 -11.60 8.17 5.44
N GLU A 229 -10.89 7.55 4.50
CA GLU A 229 -11.35 7.31 3.14
C GLU A 229 -12.60 6.41 3.08
N ARG A 230 -13.55 6.75 2.20
CA ARG A 230 -14.84 6.04 2.04
C ARG A 230 -15.28 5.82 0.59
N ALA A 231 -14.77 6.61 -0.35
CA ALA A 231 -15.14 6.57 -1.76
C ALA A 231 -14.34 5.53 -2.55
N VAL A 232 -13.06 5.32 -2.21
CA VAL A 232 -12.15 4.46 -2.99
C VAL A 232 -11.92 3.12 -2.28
N LYS A 233 -12.35 2.02 -2.90
CA LYS A 233 -12.09 0.66 -2.41
C LYS A 233 -10.61 0.31 -2.60
N GLY A 234 -10.02 -0.35 -1.61
CA GLY A 234 -8.60 -0.72 -1.64
C GLY A 234 -7.62 0.47 -1.49
N TYR A 235 -8.12 1.67 -1.15
CA TYR A 235 -7.28 2.86 -0.97
C TYR A 235 -6.15 2.66 0.04
N CYS A 236 -6.30 1.75 1.01
CA CYS A 236 -5.25 1.35 1.94
C CYS A 236 -3.91 1.03 1.27
N LEU A 237 -3.91 0.54 0.02
CA LEU A 237 -2.69 0.23 -0.72
C LEU A 237 -1.90 1.48 -1.13
N SER A 238 -2.56 2.63 -1.28
CA SER A 238 -1.90 3.91 -1.59
C SER A 238 -0.91 4.35 -0.50
N PHE A 239 -1.06 3.83 0.73
CA PHE A 239 -0.17 4.09 1.84
C PHE A 239 1.31 3.90 1.49
N PHE A 240 1.67 2.82 0.78
CA PHE A 240 3.07 2.55 0.42
C PHE A 240 3.62 3.49 -0.64
N ILE A 241 2.76 4.07 -1.48
CA ILE A 241 3.15 5.09 -2.43
C ILE A 241 3.40 6.41 -1.70
N LEU A 242 2.55 6.73 -0.71
CA LEU A 242 2.48 8.06 -0.10
C LEU A 242 3.35 8.23 1.15
N ALA A 243 3.61 7.16 1.91
CA ALA A 243 4.43 7.22 3.12
C ALA A 243 5.94 7.45 2.82
N GLY A 244 6.36 7.17 1.58
CA GLY A 244 7.70 7.48 1.08
C GLY A 244 8.78 6.44 1.33
N GLN A 245 9.91 6.60 0.63
CA GLN A 245 11.02 5.65 0.63
C GLN A 245 11.73 5.57 1.98
N ASP A 246 11.89 6.69 2.69
CA ASP A 246 12.54 6.71 4.01
C ASP A 246 11.74 5.90 5.03
N PHE A 247 10.40 6.00 4.99
CA PHE A 247 9.53 5.17 5.80
C PHE A 247 9.63 3.69 5.40
N ALA A 248 9.62 3.38 4.10
CA ALA A 248 9.79 2.02 3.60
C ALA A 248 11.12 1.41 4.03
N ALA A 249 12.21 2.19 4.00
CA ALA A 249 13.53 1.79 4.49
C ALA A 249 13.50 1.55 6.01
N ALA A 250 12.83 2.40 6.79
CA ALA A 250 12.66 2.21 8.23
C ALA A 250 11.88 0.91 8.54
N VAL A 251 10.84 0.59 7.78
CA VAL A 251 10.12 -0.70 7.89
C VAL A 251 11.05 -1.88 7.58
N LYS A 252 11.84 -1.81 6.51
CA LYS A 252 12.82 -2.85 6.14
C LYS A 252 13.87 -3.08 7.22
N ASN A 253 14.28 -2.01 7.88
CA ASN A 253 15.23 -2.05 9.00
C ASN A 253 14.58 -2.44 10.33
N ALA A 254 13.28 -2.77 10.34
CA ALA A 254 12.50 -3.11 11.53
C ALA A 254 12.54 -2.03 12.62
N GLU A 255 12.58 -0.75 12.22
CA GLU A 255 12.54 0.37 13.15
C GLU A 255 11.23 0.36 13.97
N PRO A 256 11.28 0.43 15.31
CA PRO A 256 10.10 0.19 16.15
C PRO A 256 8.91 1.10 15.82
N VAL A 257 9.13 2.40 15.62
CA VAL A 257 8.05 3.35 15.32
C VAL A 257 7.50 3.13 13.91
N ALA A 258 8.34 2.78 12.94
CA ALA A 258 7.89 2.45 11.59
C ALA A 258 7.00 1.21 11.59
N LEU A 259 7.42 0.16 12.31
CA LEU A 259 6.62 -1.05 12.50
C LEU A 259 5.34 -0.78 13.29
N PHE A 260 5.35 0.13 14.26
CA PHE A 260 4.16 0.52 15.00
C PHE A 260 3.13 1.26 14.12
N ILE A 261 3.57 2.11 13.20
CA ILE A 261 2.70 2.73 12.19
C ILE A 261 2.15 1.66 11.24
N LEU A 262 3.01 0.75 10.74
CA LEU A 262 2.60 -0.34 9.88
C LEU A 262 1.62 -1.31 10.56
N LEU A 263 1.78 -1.53 11.86
CA LEU A 263 0.88 -2.31 12.69
C LEU A 263 -0.54 -1.72 12.67
N HIS A 264 -0.68 -0.40 12.75
CA HIS A 264 -1.99 0.26 12.65
C HIS A 264 -2.56 0.19 11.23
N TRP A 265 -1.71 0.30 10.20
CA TRP A 265 -2.13 0.08 8.82
C TRP A 265 -2.67 -1.35 8.59
N ALA A 266 -2.15 -2.35 9.30
CA ALA A 266 -2.62 -3.72 9.22
C ALA A 266 -4.11 -3.88 9.58
N VAL A 267 -4.68 -2.98 10.40
CA VAL A 267 -6.12 -2.95 10.69
C VAL A 267 -6.94 -2.59 9.45
N ALA A 268 -6.45 -1.63 8.65
CA ALA A 268 -7.08 -1.28 7.38
C ALA A 268 -6.97 -2.43 6.36
N LEU A 269 -5.83 -3.14 6.35
CA LEU A 269 -5.66 -4.34 5.52
C LEU A 269 -6.59 -5.48 5.95
N ASP A 270 -6.75 -5.71 7.25
CA ASP A 270 -7.67 -6.73 7.77
C ASP A 270 -9.12 -6.42 7.39
N ALA A 271 -9.49 -5.14 7.47
CA ALA A 271 -10.78 -4.66 7.01
C ALA A 271 -11.01 -4.90 5.51
N ALA A 272 -10.01 -4.61 4.68
CA ALA A 272 -10.03 -4.90 3.24
C ALA A 272 -10.20 -6.41 2.96
N GLY A 273 -9.61 -7.27 3.79
CA GLY A 273 -9.73 -8.73 3.69
C GLY A 273 -11.14 -9.30 3.88
N ARG A 274 -12.11 -8.48 4.33
CA ARG A 274 -13.54 -8.88 4.38
C ARG A 274 -14.20 -8.85 3.01
N ASP A 275 -13.83 -7.90 2.17
CA ASP A 275 -14.45 -7.65 0.86
C ASP A 275 -13.54 -8.08 -0.31
N HIS A 276 -12.27 -8.33 -0.02
CA HIS A 276 -11.24 -8.64 -1.01
C HIS A 276 -10.51 -9.94 -0.68
N TRP A 277 -10.70 -10.96 -1.51
CA TRP A 277 -10.10 -12.28 -1.34
C TRP A 277 -8.56 -12.23 -1.21
N TRP A 278 -7.92 -11.30 -1.93
CA TRP A 278 -6.47 -11.14 -1.94
C TRP A 278 -5.92 -10.54 -0.64
N ALA A 279 -6.75 -9.90 0.20
CA ALA A 279 -6.32 -9.38 1.51
C ALA A 279 -6.69 -10.31 2.67
N LYS A 280 -7.43 -11.40 2.39
CA LYS A 280 -8.06 -12.22 3.42
C LYS A 280 -7.04 -12.78 4.42
N GLY A 281 -7.19 -12.39 5.67
CA GLY A 281 -6.35 -12.84 6.79
C GLY A 281 -4.98 -12.17 6.89
N LEU A 282 -4.53 -11.41 5.88
CA LEU A 282 -3.19 -10.81 5.91
C LEU A 282 -3.01 -9.78 7.02
N GLY A 283 -4.01 -8.91 7.22
CA GLY A 283 -3.96 -7.90 8.26
C GLY A 283 -3.78 -8.53 9.64
N LYS A 284 -4.61 -9.52 9.98
CA LYS A 284 -4.46 -10.28 11.23
C LYS A 284 -3.09 -10.96 11.39
N HIS A 285 -2.57 -11.64 10.37
CA HIS A 285 -1.24 -12.27 10.48
C HIS A 285 -0.11 -11.25 10.62
N LEU A 286 -0.20 -10.12 9.90
CA LEU A 286 0.75 -9.01 10.03
C LEU A 286 0.72 -8.41 11.43
N VAL A 287 -0.47 -8.29 12.04
CA VAL A 287 -0.60 -7.85 13.43
C VAL A 287 0.10 -8.79 14.40
N ILE A 288 -0.05 -10.11 14.22
CA ILE A 288 0.63 -11.10 15.06
C ILE A 288 2.15 -10.93 14.95
N GLU A 289 2.67 -11.00 13.73
CA GLU A 289 4.11 -10.94 13.47
C GLU A 289 4.74 -9.64 14.00
N ILE A 290 4.16 -8.48 13.67
CA ILE A 290 4.70 -7.20 14.14
C ILE A 290 4.54 -7.05 15.65
N SER A 291 3.44 -7.52 16.25
CA SER A 291 3.28 -7.47 17.73
C SER A 291 4.41 -8.24 18.43
N ASP A 292 4.80 -9.40 17.91
CA ASP A 292 5.86 -10.23 18.49
C ASP A 292 7.24 -9.55 18.37
N ILE A 293 7.51 -8.89 17.23
CA ILE A 293 8.71 -8.06 17.06
C ILE A 293 8.72 -6.91 18.07
N LEU A 294 7.61 -6.18 18.18
CA LEU A 294 7.50 -5.00 19.04
C LEU A 294 7.49 -5.33 20.53
N GLN A 295 7.14 -6.54 20.94
CA GLN A 295 7.24 -6.99 22.34
C GLN A 295 8.66 -6.87 22.90
N SER A 296 9.67 -7.00 22.04
CA SER A 296 11.09 -6.87 22.40
C SER A 296 11.60 -5.42 22.33
N SER A 297 10.75 -4.47 21.93
CA SER A 297 11.12 -3.06 21.73
C SER A 297 10.79 -2.19 22.96
N GLY A 298 11.40 -1.01 23.03
CA GLY A 298 11.10 -0.01 24.05
C GLY A 298 9.66 0.53 24.00
N LEU A 299 8.91 0.31 22.92
CA LEU A 299 7.53 0.80 22.77
C LEU A 299 6.57 0.23 23.82
N VAL A 300 6.83 -0.97 24.35
CA VAL A 300 5.99 -1.59 25.39
C VAL A 300 6.09 -0.84 26.72
N LEU A 301 7.17 -0.07 26.92
CA LEU A 301 7.37 0.77 28.10
C LEU A 301 6.63 2.11 28.00
N ILE A 302 6.26 2.54 26.79
CA ILE A 302 5.47 3.75 26.56
C ILE A 302 3.98 3.40 26.70
N PRO A 303 3.20 4.09 27.55
CA PRO A 303 1.77 3.81 27.72
C PRO A 303 0.99 3.82 26.40
N ASP A 304 1.17 4.86 25.59
CA ASP A 304 0.52 4.98 24.28
C ASP A 304 0.99 3.92 23.27
N GLY A 305 2.25 3.48 23.36
CA GLY A 305 2.78 2.37 22.57
C GLY A 305 2.09 1.05 22.93
N ARG A 306 2.02 0.74 24.22
CA ARG A 306 1.35 -0.46 24.75
C ARG A 306 -0.14 -0.47 24.41
N ASP A 307 -0.84 0.62 24.67
CA ASP A 307 -2.27 0.75 24.44
C ASP A 307 -2.60 0.70 22.95
N GLY A 308 -1.73 1.26 22.09
CA GLY A 308 -1.83 1.15 20.64
C GLY A 308 -1.68 -0.29 20.14
N ILE A 309 -0.67 -1.04 20.62
CA ILE A 309 -0.49 -2.46 20.28
C ILE A 309 -1.72 -3.27 20.72
N ALA A 310 -2.19 -3.06 21.94
CA ALA A 310 -3.37 -3.75 22.47
C ALA A 310 -4.63 -3.44 21.65
N TRP A 311 -4.83 -2.17 21.28
CA TRP A 311 -5.96 -1.74 20.45
C TRP A 311 -5.96 -2.44 19.09
N VAL A 312 -4.81 -2.46 18.38
CA VAL A 312 -4.71 -3.12 17.07
C VAL A 312 -5.04 -4.61 17.18
N ARG A 313 -4.48 -5.30 18.18
CA ARG A 313 -4.74 -6.73 18.41
C ARG A 313 -6.23 -7.00 18.63
N GLN A 314 -6.88 -6.20 19.48
CA GLN A 314 -8.31 -6.31 19.72
C GLN A 314 -9.13 -6.08 18.44
N ARG A 315 -8.76 -5.09 17.61
CA ARG A 315 -9.47 -4.74 16.38
C ARG A 315 -9.48 -5.85 15.33
N VAL A 316 -8.43 -6.67 15.26
CA VAL A 316 -8.36 -7.85 14.37
C VAL A 316 -8.85 -9.15 15.05
N GLY A 317 -9.50 -9.03 16.21
CA GLY A 317 -10.05 -10.15 16.96
C GLY A 317 -9.00 -11.08 17.56
N LEU A 318 -7.89 -10.52 18.05
CA LEU A 318 -6.90 -11.22 18.87
C LEU A 318 -7.09 -10.85 20.35
N LEU A 319 -6.65 -11.75 21.23
CA LEU A 319 -6.61 -11.49 22.66
C LEU A 319 -5.41 -10.58 22.98
N THR A 320 -5.67 -9.59 23.83
CA THR A 320 -4.68 -8.66 24.40
C THR A 320 -3.84 -9.32 25.47
#